data_AF-W1YVN5-F1
#
_entry.id   AF-W1YVN5-F1
#
_cell.length_a   1.000
_cell.length_b   1.000
_cell.length_c   1.000
_cell.angle_alpha   90.00
_cell.angle_beta   90.00
_cell.angle_gamma   90.00
#
_symmetry.space_group_name_H-M   'P 1'
#
loop_
_entity.id
_entity.type
_entity.pdbx_description
1 polymer ?
#
loop_
_entity_poly.entity_id
_entity_poly.type
_entity_poly.pdbx_seq_one_letter_code
_entity_poly.pdbx_strand_id
1 'polypeptide(L)'
;PANYGGITEEWGMNDVLDTTHDRFTGKWHAITNYDIQIGKETLKAGSDITKYIELTNKDGQDLTFTMNQALLAALNEGSNKVGKQAWSVYLEVERIKTG
;
A
#
# COMPACT_ATOMS: atom_id res chain seq x y z
N PRO A 1 4.84 -13.63 -4.98
CA PRO A 1 4.69 -15.05 -4.62
C PRO A 1 5.76 -15.44 -3.60
N ALA A 2 5.59 -16.55 -2.88
CA ALA A 2 6.65 -17.08 -2.02
C ALA A 2 7.88 -17.50 -2.86
N ASN A 3 9.07 -17.30 -2.30
CA ASN A 3 10.39 -17.56 -2.91
C ASN A 3 10.60 -16.84 -4.25
N TYR A 4 10.18 -15.58 -4.35
CA TYR A 4 10.43 -14.78 -5.54
C TYR A 4 11.93 -14.49 -5.70
N GLY A 5 12.53 -14.96 -6.81
CA GLY A 5 13.97 -14.86 -7.08
C GLY A 5 14.44 -13.50 -7.58
N GLY A 6 13.52 -12.59 -7.91
CA GLY A 6 13.82 -11.24 -8.39
C GLY A 6 13.97 -10.21 -7.27
N ILE A 7 14.12 -8.95 -7.66
CA ILE A 7 14.06 -7.79 -6.77
C ILE A 7 12.80 -7.01 -7.15
N THR A 8 12.01 -6.63 -6.15
CA THR A 8 10.91 -5.68 -6.34
C THR A 8 11.49 -4.27 -6.29
N GLU A 9 11.56 -3.60 -7.44
CA GLU A 9 12.08 -2.22 -7.56
C GLU A 9 10.99 -1.17 -7.31
N GLU A 10 9.75 -1.51 -7.61
CA GLU A 10 8.58 -0.66 -7.40
C GLU A 10 7.36 -1.53 -7.08
N TRP A 11 6.50 -1.06 -6.17
CA TRP A 11 5.19 -1.63 -5.94
C TRP A 11 4.21 -0.52 -5.59
N GLY A 12 3.24 -0.28 -6.48
CA GLY A 12 2.17 0.69 -6.28
C GLY A 12 0.78 0.18 -6.61
N MET A 13 -0.21 0.98 -6.24
CA MET A 13 -1.63 0.83 -6.57
C MET A 13 -2.15 2.19 -7.06
N ASN A 14 -2.98 2.18 -8.10
CA ASN A 14 -3.61 3.37 -8.64
C ASN A 14 -5.13 3.22 -8.58
N ASP A 15 -5.82 4.27 -8.16
CA ASP A 15 -7.27 4.38 -8.15
C ASP A 15 -7.68 5.72 -8.78
N VAL A 16 -8.54 5.65 -9.79
CA VAL A 16 -9.11 6.82 -10.47
C VAL A 16 -10.56 6.93 -10.05
N LEU A 17 -10.82 7.81 -9.09
CA LEU A 17 -12.15 8.00 -8.53
C LEU A 17 -13.14 8.57 -9.55
N ASP A 18 -14.38 8.09 -9.47
CA ASP A 18 -15.50 8.79 -10.08
C ASP A 18 -15.86 10.01 -9.23
N THR A 19 -15.21 11.13 -9.51
CA THR A 19 -15.40 12.39 -8.78
C THR A 19 -16.77 13.02 -8.98
N THR A 20 -17.63 12.44 -9.82
CA THR A 20 -19.02 12.85 -9.94
C THR A 20 -19.90 12.26 -8.84
N HIS A 21 -19.48 11.14 -8.24
CA HIS A 21 -20.21 10.44 -7.18
C HIS A 21 -19.43 10.38 -5.87
N ASP A 22 -18.11 10.30 -5.90
CA ASP A 22 -17.28 10.10 -4.72
C ASP A 22 -16.23 11.22 -4.57
N ARG A 23 -16.08 11.72 -3.34
CA ARG A 23 -15.06 12.72 -2.99
C ARG A 23 -14.05 12.10 -2.03
N PHE A 24 -12.78 12.11 -2.40
CA PHE A 24 -11.71 11.72 -1.48
C PHE A 24 -11.67 12.66 -0.27
N THR A 25 -11.72 12.10 0.93
CA THR A 25 -11.73 12.88 2.18
C THR A 25 -10.33 13.31 2.65
N GLY A 26 -9.27 12.78 2.04
CA GLY A 26 -7.89 12.91 2.51
C GLY A 26 -7.47 11.86 3.53
N LYS A 27 -8.40 11.05 4.06
CA LYS A 27 -8.08 9.97 4.98
C LYS A 27 -7.91 8.65 4.26
N TRP A 28 -6.84 7.97 4.60
CA TRP A 28 -6.51 6.64 4.09
C TRP A 28 -5.54 5.97 5.05
N HIS A 29 -5.43 4.66 4.94
CA HIS A 29 -4.36 3.91 5.60
C HIS A 29 -4.01 2.66 4.78
N ALA A 30 -2.82 2.12 5.01
CA ALA A 30 -2.36 0.91 4.38
C ALA A 30 -1.98 -0.14 5.43
N ILE A 31 -2.22 -1.41 5.11
CA ILE A 31 -1.85 -2.55 5.94
C ILE A 31 -1.02 -3.55 5.16
N THR A 32 -0.20 -4.33 5.86
CA THR A 32 0.36 -5.56 5.30
C THR A 32 -0.64 -6.72 5.45
N ASN A 33 -0.74 -7.60 4.45
CA ASN A 33 -1.59 -8.80 4.55
C ASN A 33 -0.84 -10.02 5.10
N TYR A 34 0.47 -9.94 5.25
CA TYR A 34 1.33 -11.01 5.77
C TYR A 34 2.36 -10.44 6.75
N ASP A 35 3.00 -11.32 7.52
CA ASP A 35 4.09 -10.91 8.40
C ASP A 35 5.27 -10.39 7.57
N ILE A 36 5.83 -9.24 7.94
CA ILE A 36 6.99 -8.62 7.31
C ILE A 36 8.00 -8.26 8.39
N GLN A 37 9.25 -8.69 8.22
CA GLN A 37 10.37 -8.26 9.04
C GLN A 37 10.94 -6.95 8.49
N ILE A 38 11.04 -5.93 9.33
CA ILE A 38 11.69 -4.66 9.00
C ILE A 38 12.80 -4.41 10.02
N GLY A 39 14.05 -4.66 9.62
CA GLY A 39 15.19 -4.67 10.53
C GLY A 39 15.01 -5.73 11.63
N LYS A 40 14.86 -5.28 12.88
CA LYS A 40 14.67 -6.16 14.05
C LYS A 40 13.21 -6.37 14.44
N GLU A 41 12.29 -5.62 13.84
CA GLU A 41 10.86 -5.69 14.14
C GLU A 41 10.17 -6.65 13.16
N THR A 42 9.16 -7.37 13.65
CA THR A 42 8.23 -8.11 12.79
C THR A 42 6.86 -7.47 12.87
N LEU A 43 6.44 -6.84 11.77
CA LEU A 43 5.08 -6.39 11.59
C LEU A 43 4.22 -7.60 11.28
N LYS A 44 3.13 -7.78 12.02
CA LYS A 44 2.18 -8.87 11.80
C LYS A 44 1.20 -8.54 10.68
N ALA A 45 0.62 -9.56 10.05
CA ALA A 45 -0.52 -9.37 9.16
C ALA A 45 -1.60 -8.46 9.82
N GLY A 46 -2.07 -7.45 9.08
CA GLY A 46 -2.99 -6.43 9.57
C GLY A 46 -2.32 -5.21 10.21
N SER A 47 -0.99 -5.19 10.38
CA SER A 47 -0.28 -4.03 10.92
C SER A 47 -0.33 -2.85 9.95
N ASP A 48 -0.46 -1.64 10.49
CA ASP A 48 -0.38 -0.40 9.73
C ASP A 48 1.02 -0.22 9.12
N ILE A 49 1.05 0.05 7.83
CA ILE A 49 2.25 0.37 7.06
C ILE A 49 2.13 1.73 6.36
N THR A 50 1.14 2.56 6.74
CA THR A 50 0.83 3.85 6.09
C THR A 50 2.06 4.74 6.01
N LYS A 51 2.92 4.74 7.04
CA LYS A 51 4.19 5.50 7.08
C LYS A 51 5.21 5.09 6.02
N TYR A 52 5.02 3.93 5.37
CA TYR A 52 5.89 3.40 4.32
C TYR A 52 5.29 3.56 2.92
N ILE A 53 4.11 4.17 2.80
CA ILE A 53 3.42 4.38 1.54
C ILE A 53 3.39 5.87 1.23
N GLU A 54 3.76 6.22 0.01
CA GLU A 54 3.67 7.58 -0.53
C GLU A 54 2.38 7.71 -1.34
N LEU A 55 1.60 8.77 -1.09
CA LEU A 55 0.41 9.10 -1.87
C LEU A 55 0.72 10.26 -2.82
N THR A 56 0.62 10.02 -4.12
CA THR A 56 0.46 11.06 -5.14
C THR A 56 -1.03 11.25 -5.40
N ASN A 57 -1.53 12.44 -5.11
CA ASN A 57 -2.94 12.81 -5.31
C ASN A 57 -3.03 13.89 -6.39
N LYS A 58 -3.57 13.54 -7.55
CA LYS A 58 -3.85 14.48 -8.64
C LYS A 58 -5.33 14.85 -8.62
N ASP A 59 -5.59 16.10 -8.22
CA ASP A 59 -6.90 16.75 -8.20
C ASP A 59 -8.00 16.02 -7.40
N GLY A 60 -7.63 15.18 -6.44
CA GLY A 60 -8.58 14.36 -5.66
C GLY A 60 -9.23 13.23 -6.46
N GLN A 61 -8.75 12.97 -7.68
CA GLN A 61 -9.31 11.98 -8.59
C GLN A 61 -8.35 10.81 -8.81
N ASP A 62 -7.12 11.10 -9.21
CA ASP A 62 -6.13 10.08 -9.57
C ASP A 62 -5.16 9.92 -8.40
N LEU A 63 -5.37 8.84 -7.64
CA LEU A 63 -4.69 8.53 -6.39
C LEU A 63 -3.74 7.36 -6.62
N THR A 64 -2.45 7.63 -6.53
CA THR A 64 -1.40 6.62 -6.64
C THR A 64 -0.70 6.43 -5.31
N PHE A 65 -0.71 5.19 -4.81
CA PHE A 65 -0.06 4.78 -3.58
C PHE A 65 1.16 3.93 -3.92
N THR A 66 2.34 4.34 -3.50
CA THR A 66 3.60 3.64 -3.84
C THR A 66 4.38 3.31 -2.58
N MET A 67 4.91 2.09 -2.48
CA MET A 67 5.82 1.74 -1.39
C MET A 67 7.13 2.53 -1.49
N ASN A 68 7.57 3.07 -0.36
CA ASN A 68 8.87 3.72 -0.29
C ASN A 68 10.03 2.71 -0.29
N GLN A 69 11.24 3.22 -0.48
CA GLN A 69 12.45 2.40 -0.57
C GLN A 69 12.75 1.59 0.70
N ALA A 70 12.32 2.05 1.88
CA ALA A 70 12.56 1.32 3.13
C ALA A 70 11.75 0.02 3.18
N LEU A 71 10.47 0.05 2.79
CA LEU A 71 9.64 -1.15 2.75
C LEU A 71 10.01 -2.05 1.57
N LEU A 72 10.37 -1.50 0.41
CA LEU A 72 10.88 -2.28 -0.72
C LEU A 72 12.16 -3.03 -0.36
N ALA A 73 13.10 -2.38 0.33
CA ALA A 73 14.32 -3.02 0.81
C ALA A 73 14.00 -4.20 1.75
N ALA A 74 13.07 -4.00 2.69
CA ALA A 74 12.65 -5.04 3.62
C ALA A 74 12.00 -6.24 2.89
N LEU A 75 11.07 -6.01 1.96
CA LEU A 75 10.44 -7.08 1.17
C LEU A 75 11.47 -7.90 0.38
N ASN A 76 12.57 -7.26 -0.02
CA ASN A 76 13.63 -7.89 -0.78
C ASN A 76 14.62 -8.69 0.08
N GLU A 77 14.55 -8.60 1.41
CA GLU A 77 15.35 -9.42 2.32
C GLU A 77 14.98 -10.91 2.20
N GLY A 78 15.99 -11.77 2.31
CA GLY A 78 15.82 -13.22 2.17
C GLY A 78 14.78 -13.79 3.14
N SER A 79 14.71 -13.26 4.37
CA SER A 79 13.72 -13.65 5.40
C SER A 79 12.28 -13.42 4.95
N ASN A 80 12.01 -12.30 4.27
CA ASN A 80 10.67 -11.94 3.79
C ASN A 80 10.33 -12.58 2.45
N LYS A 81 11.33 -12.92 1.64
CA LYS A 81 11.12 -13.58 0.34
C LYS A 81 10.58 -15.00 0.45
N VAL A 82 10.79 -15.69 1.59
CA VAL A 82 10.26 -17.06 1.80
C VAL A 82 8.72 -17.07 1.83
N GLY A 83 8.11 -16.00 2.35
CA GLY A 83 6.66 -15.87 2.51
C GLY A 83 5.95 -15.27 1.30
N LYS A 84 4.61 -15.38 1.29
CA LYS A 84 3.78 -14.54 0.42
C LYS A 84 3.85 -13.10 0.90
N GLN A 85 3.75 -12.16 -0.04
CA GLN A 85 3.78 -10.73 0.21
C GLN A 85 2.56 -10.12 -0.46
N ALA A 86 1.86 -9.25 0.26
CA ALA A 86 0.73 -8.46 -0.23
C ALA A 86 0.44 -7.36 0.79
N TRP A 87 -0.18 -6.28 0.31
CA TRP A 87 -0.63 -5.16 1.11
C TRP A 87 -1.97 -4.65 0.59
N SER A 88 -2.67 -3.86 1.39
CA SER A 88 -3.96 -3.28 1.05
C SER A 88 -4.01 -1.82 1.47
N VAL A 89 -4.71 -1.02 0.68
CA VAL A 89 -5.04 0.38 1.00
C VAL A 89 -6.53 0.48 1.26
N TYR A 90 -6.89 1.21 2.31
CA TYR A 90 -8.26 1.61 2.60
C TYR A 90 -8.36 3.11 2.40
N LEU A 91 -9.27 3.51 1.52
CA LEU A 91 -9.54 4.89 1.16
C LEU A 91 -10.87 5.33 1.78
N GLU A 92 -10.89 6.46 2.48
CA GLU A 92 -12.15 7.07 2.92
C GLU A 92 -12.65 8.03 1.85
N VAL A 93 -13.82 7.71 1.29
CA VAL A 93 -14.54 8.56 0.35
C VAL A 93 -15.89 8.96 0.92
N GLU A 94 -16.33 10.15 0.54
CA GLU A 94 -17.68 10.64 0.79
C GLU A 94 -18.49 10.55 -0.49
N ARG A 95 -19.59 9.79 -0.46
CA ARG A 95 -20.57 9.72 -1.55
C ARG A 95 -21.33 11.05 -1.63
N ILE A 96 -21.09 11.83 -2.67
CA ILE A 96 -21.68 13.17 -2.88
C ILE A 96 -22.90 13.17 -3.82
N LYS A 97 -23.18 12.06 -4.50
CA LYS A 97 -24.33 11.93 -5.42
C LYS A 97 -24.85 10.50 -5.50
N THR A 98 -26.17 10.33 -5.58
CA THR A 98 -26.80 9.01 -5.80
C THR A 98 -26.69 8.57 -7.26
N GLY A 99 -26.51 7.26 -7.48
CA GLY A 99 -26.34 6.67 -8.81
C GLY A 99 -25.11 5.78 -8.78
#